data_AF-A0A382CZ49-F1
#
_entry.id   AF-A0A382CZ49-F1
#
_cell.length_a   1.000
_cell.length_b   1.000
_cell.length_c   1.000
_cell.angle_alpha   90.00
_cell.angle_beta   90.00
_cell.angle_gamma   90.00
#
_symmetry.space_group_name_H-M   'P 1'
#
loop_
_entity.id
_entity.type
_entity.pdbx_description
1 polymer ?
#
loop_
_entity_poly.entity_id
_entity_poly.type
_entity_poly.pdbx_seq_one_letter_code
_entity_poly.pdbx_strand_id
1 'polypeptide(L)'
;MTDIEAYMFKLGSQARAASREIGKATTAEKNDALRAIARAIDCGREQLLKANQLDLAAGGEKQLEPALLDRLELTGKRIDTMLNGLREVVALDD
;
A
#
# COMPACT_ATOMS: atom_id res chain seq x y z
N MET A 1 -4.76 7.14 -26.01
CA MET A 1 -4.43 8.15 -24.99
C MET A 1 -5.59 8.15 -24.01
N THR A 2 -5.39 7.70 -22.78
CA THR A 2 -6.45 7.65 -21.77
C THR A 2 -6.82 9.09 -21.40
N ASP A 3 -8.11 9.42 -21.42
CA ASP A 3 -8.59 10.70 -20.92
C ASP A 3 -8.33 10.76 -19.41
N ILE A 4 -7.29 11.50 -19.02
CA ILE A 4 -6.86 11.65 -17.62
C ILE A 4 -7.96 12.30 -16.80
N GLU A 5 -8.69 13.27 -17.37
CA GLU A 5 -9.76 13.97 -16.67
C GLU A 5 -10.91 12.99 -16.36
N ALA A 6 -11.36 12.24 -17.35
CA ALA A 6 -12.37 11.21 -17.16
C ALA A 6 -11.93 10.12 -16.16
N TYR A 7 -10.67 9.69 -16.21
CA TYR A 7 -10.10 8.73 -15.26
C TYR A 7 -10.13 9.27 -13.83
N MET A 8 -9.63 10.48 -13.61
CA MET A 8 -9.56 11.10 -12.29
C MET A 8 -10.96 11.37 -11.72
N PHE A 9 -11.91 11.82 -12.55
CA PHE A 9 -13.29 12.01 -12.14
C PHE A 9 -13.95 10.70 -11.68
N LYS A 10 -13.73 9.62 -12.43
CA LYS A 10 -14.23 8.28 -12.07
C LYS A 10 -13.62 7.79 -10.76
N LEU A 11 -12.30 7.86 -10.62
CA LEU A 11 -11.58 7.42 -9.41
C LEU A 11 -12.07 8.20 -8.17
N GLY A 12 -12.20 9.53 -8.27
CA GLY A 12 -12.70 10.36 -7.19
C GLY A 12 -14.15 10.03 -6.80
N SER A 13 -15.01 9.78 -7.79
CA SER A 13 -16.40 9.38 -7.56
C SER A 13 -16.50 8.04 -6.82
N GLN A 14 -15.66 7.06 -7.20
CA GLN A 14 -15.57 5.76 -6.53
C GLN A 14 -15.03 5.88 -5.10
N ALA A 15 -13.96 6.66 -4.90
CA ALA A 15 -13.40 6.91 -3.57
C ALA A 15 -14.41 7.59 -2.63
N ARG A 16 -15.19 8.56 -3.15
CA ARG A 16 -16.25 9.24 -2.38
C ARG A 16 -17.39 8.30 -2.00
N ALA A 17 -17.73 7.33 -2.84
CA ALA A 17 -18.72 6.31 -2.48
C ALA A 17 -18.17 5.38 -1.40
N ALA A 18 -16.95 4.87 -1.57
CA ALA A 18 -16.31 3.97 -0.62
C ALA A 18 -16.08 4.60 0.76
N SER A 19 -15.75 5.90 0.82
CA SER A 19 -15.53 6.59 2.10
C SER A 19 -16.77 6.62 3.00
N ARG A 20 -17.97 6.65 2.42
CA ARG A 20 -19.23 6.57 3.18
C ARG A 20 -19.41 5.19 3.82
N GLU A 21 -18.96 4.13 3.16
CA GLU A 21 -19.05 2.77 3.71
C GLU A 21 -17.98 2.56 4.79
N ILE A 22 -16.74 2.99 4.56
CA ILE A 22 -15.69 2.96 5.59
C ILE A 22 -16.08 3.79 6.82
N GLY A 23 -16.75 4.93 6.62
CA GLY A 23 -17.21 5.78 7.71
C GLY A 23 -18.26 5.12 8.62
N LYS A 24 -19.02 4.14 8.10
CA LYS A 24 -20.01 3.37 8.88
C LYS A 24 -19.41 2.13 9.55
N ALA A 25 -18.27 1.64 9.05
CA ALA A 25 -17.63 0.44 9.57
C ALA A 25 -17.22 0.64 11.04
N THR A 26 -17.49 -0.38 11.84
CA THR A 26 -17.09 -0.45 13.24
C THR A 26 -15.57 -0.54 13.37
N THR A 27 -15.06 -0.18 14.55
CA THR A 27 -13.65 -0.40 14.94
C THR A 27 -13.21 -1.84 14.69
N ALA A 28 -14.06 -2.81 15.07
CA ALA A 28 -13.76 -4.23 14.91
C ALA A 28 -13.58 -4.60 13.43
N GLU A 29 -14.48 -4.17 12.55
CA GLU A 29 -14.39 -4.45 11.10
C GLU A 29 -13.15 -3.81 10.48
N LYS A 30 -12.81 -2.56 10.88
CA LYS A 30 -11.60 -1.87 10.41
C LYS A 30 -10.34 -2.62 10.87
N ASN A 31 -10.32 -3.05 12.13
CA ASN A 31 -9.19 -3.78 12.70
C ASN A 31 -9.01 -5.17 12.06
N ASP A 32 -10.10 -5.87 11.77
CA ASP A 32 -10.06 -7.14 11.05
C ASP A 32 -9.51 -6.98 9.62
N ALA A 33 -9.89 -5.90 8.93
CA ALA A 33 -9.34 -5.55 7.63
C ALA A 33 -7.83 -5.30 7.70
N LEU A 34 -7.35 -4.52 8.69
CA LEU A 34 -5.92 -4.26 8.88
C LEU A 34 -5.13 -5.54 9.19
N ARG A 35 -5.67 -6.44 10.03
CA ARG A 35 -5.08 -7.76 10.29
C ARG A 35 -5.04 -8.62 9.03
N ALA A 36 -6.08 -8.58 8.20
CA ALA A 36 -6.11 -9.29 6.93
C ALA A 36 -5.07 -8.75 5.94
N ILE A 37 -4.91 -7.43 5.85
CA ILE A 37 -3.87 -6.77 5.04
C ILE A 37 -2.48 -7.20 5.51
N ALA A 38 -2.21 -7.17 6.82
CA ALA A 38 -0.93 -7.61 7.37
C ALA A 38 -0.62 -9.07 6.99
N ARG A 39 -1.60 -9.99 7.12
CA ARG A 39 -1.44 -11.38 6.69
C ARG A 39 -1.17 -11.50 5.19
N ALA A 40 -1.88 -10.74 4.35
CA ALA A 40 -1.69 -10.78 2.90
C ALA A 40 -0.29 -10.30 2.49
N ILE A 41 0.22 -9.23 3.11
CA ILE A 41 1.59 -8.74 2.89
C ILE A 41 2.62 -9.79 3.34
N ASP A 42 2.42 -10.40 4.51
CA ASP A 42 3.34 -11.38 5.09
C ASP A 42 3.42 -12.66 4.23
N CYS A 43 2.26 -13.19 3.81
CA CYS A 43 2.19 -14.32 2.88
C CYS A 43 2.74 -13.97 1.48
N GLY A 44 2.61 -12.71 1.07
CA GLY A 44 3.02 -12.22 -0.25
C GLY A 44 4.46 -11.69 -0.34
N ARG A 45 5.29 -11.85 0.71
CA ARG A 45 6.65 -11.27 0.78
C ARG A 45 7.49 -11.47 -0.47
N GLU A 46 7.60 -12.71 -0.93
CA GLU A 46 8.44 -13.04 -2.08
C GLU A 46 7.92 -12.37 -3.36
N GLN A 47 6.60 -12.34 -3.55
CA GLN A 47 5.98 -11.67 -4.69
C GLN A 47 6.23 -10.16 -4.66
N LEU A 48 6.10 -9.53 -3.50
CA LEU A 48 6.34 -8.10 -3.32
C LEU A 48 7.81 -7.73 -3.59
N LEU A 49 8.75 -8.50 -3.04
CA LEU A 49 10.18 -8.27 -3.26
C LEU A 49 10.56 -8.46 -4.73
N LYS A 50 10.04 -9.51 -5.38
CA LYS A 50 10.28 -9.75 -6.80
C LYS A 50 9.70 -8.64 -7.67
N ALA A 51 8.49 -8.14 -7.36
CA ALA A 51 7.89 -7.03 -8.08
C ALA A 51 8.73 -5.74 -7.91
N ASN A 52 9.15 -5.44 -6.68
CA ASN A 52 9.95 -4.25 -6.40
C ASN A 52 11.34 -4.29 -7.07
N GLN A 53 11.94 -5.47 -7.24
CA GLN A 53 13.18 -5.60 -8.03
C GLN A 53 13.00 -5.16 -9.48
N LEU A 54 11.84 -5.42 -10.09
CA LEU A 54 11.52 -4.94 -11.44
C LEU A 54 11.38 -3.41 -11.45
N ASP A 55 10.76 -2.84 -10.41
CA ASP A 55 10.64 -1.39 -10.26
C ASP A 55 12.00 -0.71 -10.06
N LEU A 56 12.90 -1.31 -9.29
CA LEU A 56 14.27 -0.82 -9.09
C LEU A 56 15.09 -0.87 -10.38
N ALA A 57 14.97 -1.95 -11.16
CA ALA A 57 15.63 -2.07 -12.45
C ALA A 57 15.12 -1.00 -13.42
N ALA A 58 13.80 -0.86 -13.57
CA ALA A 58 13.18 0.18 -14.38
C ALA A 58 13.53 1.59 -13.88
N GLY A 59 13.71 1.75 -12.57
CA GLY A 59 14.13 3.00 -11.97
C GLY A 59 15.57 3.37 -12.31
N GLY A 60 16.47 2.39 -12.27
CA GLY A 60 17.86 2.53 -12.69
C GLY A 60 18.00 2.87 -14.17
N GLU A 61 17.22 2.21 -15.04
CA GLU A 61 17.16 2.53 -16.47
C GLU A 61 16.71 3.98 -16.73
N LYS A 62 15.80 4.49 -15.90
CA LYS A 62 15.32 5.89 -15.93
C LYS A 62 16.24 6.86 -15.19
N GLN A 63 17.40 6.43 -14.73
CA GLN A 63 18.39 7.24 -14.03
C GLN A 63 17.82 7.98 -12.81
N LEU A 64 16.93 7.32 -12.07
CA LEU A 64 16.47 7.84 -10.77
C LEU A 64 17.66 8.06 -9.84
N GLU A 65 17.63 9.18 -9.12
CA GLU A 65 18.68 9.50 -8.17
C GLU A 65 18.82 8.41 -7.09
N PRO A 66 20.03 8.14 -6.56
CA PRO A 66 20.25 7.09 -5.57
C PRO A 66 19.34 7.19 -4.34
N ALA A 67 19.04 8.41 -3.88
CA ALA A 67 18.13 8.63 -2.76
C ALA A 67 16.67 8.23 -3.07
N LEU A 68 16.24 8.33 -4.33
CA LEU A 68 14.91 7.90 -4.76
C LEU A 68 14.85 6.37 -4.94
N LEU A 69 15.93 5.75 -5.43
CA LEU A 69 16.05 4.29 -5.48
C LEU A 69 16.05 3.67 -4.08
N ASP A 70 16.78 4.26 -3.13
CA ASP A 70 16.72 3.83 -1.72
C ASP A 70 15.30 3.94 -1.16
N ARG A 71 14.57 5.03 -1.43
CA ARG A 71 13.16 5.14 -1.00
C ARG A 71 12.23 4.15 -1.69
N LEU A 72 12.51 3.77 -2.94
CA LEU A 72 11.74 2.80 -3.71
C LEU A 72 11.99 1.36 -3.23
N GLU A 73 13.19 1.06 -2.74
CA GLU A 73 13.58 -0.29 -2.34
C GLU A 73 12.68 -0.85 -1.22
N LEU A 74 12.20 -2.07 -1.42
CA LEU A 74 11.62 -2.93 -0.40
C LEU A 74 12.64 -3.99 0.00
N THR A 75 12.87 -4.08 1.31
CA THR A 75 13.67 -5.14 1.94
C THR A 75 12.81 -5.92 2.92
N GLY A 76 13.25 -7.10 3.34
CA GLY A 76 12.57 -7.87 4.39
C GLY A 76 12.31 -7.02 5.65
N LYS A 77 13.30 -6.24 6.07
CA LYS A 77 13.18 -5.32 7.21
C LYS A 77 12.11 -4.24 6.98
N ARG A 78 12.02 -3.66 5.77
CA ARG A 78 10.98 -2.66 5.46
C ARG A 78 9.60 -3.29 5.45
N ILE A 79 9.47 -4.53 4.98
CA ILE A 79 8.22 -5.29 5.10
C ILE A 79 7.86 -5.54 6.56
N ASP A 80 8.81 -5.94 7.41
CA ASP A 80 8.57 -6.11 8.84
C ASP A 80 8.09 -4.80 9.49
N THR A 81 8.68 -3.66 9.12
CA THR A 81 8.21 -2.33 9.56
C THR A 81 6.77 -2.06 9.11
N MET A 82 6.40 -2.36 7.87
CA MET A 82 5.02 -2.20 7.39
C MET A 82 4.03 -3.06 8.20
N LEU A 83 4.39 -4.31 8.46
CA LEU A 83 3.58 -5.23 9.27
C LEU A 83 3.42 -4.75 10.71
N ASN A 84 4.50 -4.22 11.31
CA ASN A 84 4.45 -3.66 12.66
C ASN A 84 3.59 -2.40 12.72
N GLY A 85 3.72 -1.48 11.75
CA GLY A 85 2.85 -0.30 11.69
C GLY A 85 1.36 -0.66 11.61
N LEU A 86 1.00 -1.69 10.84
CA LEU A 86 -0.38 -2.19 10.81
C LEU A 86 -0.83 -2.74 12.17
N ARG A 87 0.04 -3.48 12.88
CA ARG A 87 -0.26 -4.02 14.21
C ARG A 87 -0.41 -2.91 15.26
N GLU A 88 0.42 -1.87 15.18
CA GLU A 88 0.36 -0.70 16.06
C GLU A 88 -0.95 0.05 15.87
N VAL A 89 -1.36 0.32 14.62
CA VAL A 89 -2.63 0.99 14.34
C VAL A 89 -3.83 0.18 14.87
N VAL A 90 -3.81 -1.15 14.71
CA VAL A 90 -4.85 -2.03 15.24
C VAL A 90 -4.93 -2.00 16.77
N ALA A 91 -3.84 -1.65 17.45
CA ALA A 91 -3.75 -1.60 18.90
C ALA A 91 -4.06 -0.22 19.50
N LEU A 92 -4.34 0.80 18.67
CA LEU A 92 -4.76 2.11 19.15
C LEU A 92 -6.19 2.04 19.69
N ASP A 93 -6.45 2.80 20.74
CA ASP A 93 -7.80 3.08 21.21
C ASP A 93 -8.48 4.06 20.24
N ASP A 94 -9.76 3.84 19.99
CA ASP A 94 -10.60 4.62 19.06
C ASP A 94 -11.21 5.89 19.71
#